data_AF-A0A7W1CG41-F1
#
_entry.id   AF-A0A7W1CG41-F1
#
_cell.length_a   1.000
_cell.length_b   1.000
_cell.length_c   1.000
_cell.angle_alpha   90.00
_cell.angle_beta   90.00
_cell.angle_gamma   90.00
#
_symmetry.space_group_name_H-M   'P 1'
#
loop_
_entity.id
_entity.type
_entity.pdbx_description
1 polymer ?
#
loop_
_entity_poly.entity_id
_entity_poly.type
_entity_poly.pdbx_seq_one_letter_code
_entity_poly.pdbx_strand_id
1 'polypeptide(L)'
;GDFNSDAESNDASYQLLLSAGFKDVWKQTHPNEPGFTWALFLDNPYVYTNPFQRLDLILIRGEIDALDADVVGENPLTDRTPSGLMRSDHAGVTASLGLKP
;
A
#
# COMPACT_ATOMS: atom_id res chain seq x y z
N GLY A 1 -7.21 3.11 -0.85
CA GLY A 1 -6.51 4.18 -1.57
C GLY A 1 -5.56 4.85 -0.62
N ASP A 2 -5.14 6.07 -0.91
CA ASP A 2 -4.27 6.84 -0.03
C ASP A 2 -5.04 7.36 1.21
N PHE A 3 -4.63 6.92 2.40
CA PHE A 3 -5.18 7.37 3.68
C PHE A 3 -4.29 8.40 4.39
N ASN A 4 -3.11 8.74 3.83
CA ASN A 4 -2.11 9.61 4.45
C ASN A 4 -1.81 9.28 5.91
N SER A 5 -1.95 8.01 6.28
CA SER A 5 -1.78 7.49 7.65
C SER A 5 -0.90 6.26 7.57
N ASP A 6 0.29 6.33 8.17
CA ASP A 6 1.29 5.27 8.01
C ASP A 6 0.96 4.04 8.87
N ALA A 7 0.47 3.00 8.20
CA ALA A 7 -0.03 1.79 8.83
C ALA A 7 1.06 0.90 9.46
N GLU A 8 2.33 1.16 9.17
CA GLU A 8 3.48 0.50 9.83
C GLU A 8 4.03 1.30 11.01
N SER A 9 3.46 2.47 11.29
CA SER A 9 3.74 3.27 12.48
C SER A 9 2.60 3.17 13.49
N ASN A 10 2.78 3.75 14.69
CA ASN A 10 1.71 3.85 15.70
C ASN A 10 0.72 4.99 15.39
N ASP A 11 0.31 5.14 14.12
CA ASP A 11 -0.60 6.21 13.69
C ASP A 11 -2.01 6.00 14.25
N ALA A 12 -2.52 6.99 14.97
CA ALA A 12 -3.83 6.92 15.61
C ALA A 12 -4.99 6.81 14.60
N SER A 13 -4.83 7.39 13.41
CA SER A 13 -5.85 7.36 12.35
C SER A 13 -5.99 5.96 11.76
N TYR A 14 -4.87 5.26 11.56
CA TYR A 14 -4.90 3.85 11.15
C TYR A 14 -5.55 2.96 12.21
N GLN A 15 -5.19 3.14 13.48
CA GLN A 15 -5.80 2.39 14.59
C GLN A 15 -7.31 2.65 14.74
N LEU A 16 -7.76 3.88 14.47
CA LEU A 16 -9.18 4.23 14.44
C LEU A 16 -9.95 3.45 13.37
N LEU A 17 -9.38 3.27 12.17
CA LEU A 17 -9.99 2.50 11.09
C LEU A 17 -10.15 1.02 11.46
N LEU A 18 -9.11 0.42 12.06
CA LEU A 18 -9.17 -0.96 12.56
C LEU A 18 -10.22 -1.10 13.66
N SER A 19 -10.24 -0.16 14.61
CA SER A 19 -11.21 -0.14 15.72
C SER A 19 -12.66 0.02 15.24
N ALA A 20 -12.86 0.69 14.10
CA ALA A 20 -14.17 0.80 13.47
C ALA A 20 -14.66 -0.52 12.83
N GLY A 21 -13.81 -1.56 12.78
CA GLY A 21 -14.14 -2.87 12.23
C GLY A 21 -13.69 -3.09 10.79
N PHE A 22 -12.82 -2.24 10.25
CA PHE A 22 -12.13 -2.55 9.00
C PHE A 22 -11.00 -3.55 9.25
N LYS A 23 -10.74 -4.40 8.25
CA LYS A 23 -9.60 -5.32 8.20
C LYS A 23 -8.67 -4.87 7.09
N ASP A 24 -7.38 -4.90 7.38
CA ASP A 24 -6.33 -4.55 6.44
C ASP A 24 -5.95 -5.76 5.59
N VAL A 25 -6.20 -5.68 4.29
CA VAL A 25 -5.93 -6.76 3.33
C VAL A 25 -4.45 -7.13 3.29
N TRP A 26 -3.55 -6.16 3.39
CA TRP A 26 -2.10 -6.41 3.37
C TRP A 26 -1.68 -7.20 4.60
N LYS A 27 -2.10 -6.78 5.80
CA LYS A 27 -1.75 -7.50 7.04
C LYS A 27 -2.35 -8.90 7.12
N GLN A 28 -3.47 -9.16 6.44
CA GLN A 28 -4.06 -10.49 6.37
C GLN A 28 -3.28 -11.45 5.48
N THR A 29 -2.70 -10.96 4.39
CA THR A 29 -2.02 -11.77 3.37
C THR A 29 -0.51 -11.82 3.57
N HIS A 30 0.08 -10.76 4.13
CA HIS A 30 1.50 -10.55 4.35
C HIS A 30 1.80 -10.07 5.78
N PRO A 31 1.53 -10.90 6.82
CA PRO A 31 1.54 -10.45 8.22
C PRO A 31 2.89 -9.92 8.71
N ASN A 32 3.99 -10.31 8.06
CA ASN A 32 5.36 -9.95 8.45
C ASN A 32 6.04 -8.98 7.47
N GLU A 33 5.32 -8.47 6.47
CA GLU A 33 5.90 -7.59 5.47
C GLU A 33 5.31 -6.18 5.59
N PRO A 34 6.12 -5.14 5.38
CA PRO A 34 5.70 -3.77 5.64
C PRO A 34 4.75 -3.21 4.58
N GLY A 35 4.84 -3.67 3.32
CA GLY A 35 3.98 -3.21 2.22
C GLY A 35 4.10 -1.72 1.89
N PHE A 36 5.29 -1.15 2.00
CA PHE A 36 5.49 0.28 1.81
C PHE A 36 5.11 0.74 0.40
N THR A 37 4.39 1.86 0.33
CA THR A 37 3.94 2.46 -0.93
C THR A 37 4.50 3.86 -1.16
N TRP A 38 5.01 4.54 -0.13
CA TRP A 38 5.58 5.87 -0.24
C TRP A 38 6.90 5.99 0.52
N ALA A 39 7.91 6.75 0.10
CA ALA A 39 8.00 7.50 -1.15
C ALA A 39 8.89 6.76 -2.15
N LEU A 40 8.46 6.65 -3.41
CA LEU A 40 9.33 6.27 -4.53
C LEU A 40 10.25 7.44 -4.94
N PHE A 41 9.80 8.67 -4.72
CA PHE A 41 10.60 9.89 -4.79
C PHE A 41 9.90 11.00 -3.97
N LEU A 42 10.63 12.04 -3.59
CA LEU A 42 10.09 13.22 -2.87
C LEU A 42 9.80 14.36 -3.85
N ASP A 43 10.38 15.54 -3.67
CA ASP A 43 10.13 16.70 -4.55
C ASP A 43 10.79 16.56 -5.95
N ASN A 44 11.76 15.64 -6.09
CA ASN A 44 12.51 15.45 -7.33
C ASN A 44 12.25 14.06 -7.94
N PRO A 45 11.46 13.95 -9.03
CA PRO A 45 11.09 12.67 -9.64
C PRO A 45 12.24 11.94 -10.35
N TYR A 46 13.42 12.56 -10.42
CA TYR A 46 14.65 11.94 -10.95
C TYR A 46 15.50 11.27 -9.86
N VAL A 47 15.18 11.49 -8.57
CA VAL A 47 15.91 10.94 -7.43
C VAL A 47 15.02 9.92 -6.73
N TYR A 48 15.28 8.64 -7.02
CA TYR A 48 14.51 7.54 -6.48
C TYR A 48 14.90 7.21 -5.04
N THR A 49 13.91 6.85 -4.23
CA THR A 49 14.06 6.37 -2.85
C THR A 49 13.38 5.02 -2.69
N ASN A 50 13.86 4.20 -1.76
CA ASN A 50 13.08 3.04 -1.34
C ASN A 50 11.89 3.52 -0.49
N PRO A 51 10.66 3.05 -0.76
CA PRO A 51 9.50 3.45 0.02
C PRO A 51 9.66 2.94 1.46
N PHE A 52 9.18 3.74 2.41
CA PHE A 52 9.38 3.55 3.86
C PHE A 52 8.12 3.82 4.70
N GLN A 53 7.00 4.18 4.06
CA GLN A 53 5.70 4.36 4.69
C GLN A 53 4.64 3.58 3.92
N ARG A 54 3.63 3.07 4.63
CA ARG A 54 2.48 2.41 4.02
C ARG A 54 1.25 3.30 4.17
N LEU A 55 1.02 4.13 3.16
CA LEU A 55 -0.06 5.13 3.14
C LEU A 55 -1.28 4.67 2.32
N ASP A 56 -1.04 3.80 1.34
CA ASP A 56 -2.07 3.27 0.47
C ASP A 56 -2.59 1.94 0.99
N LEU A 57 -3.86 1.92 1.40
CA LEU A 57 -4.47 0.78 2.07
C LEU A 57 -5.66 0.25 1.28
N ILE A 58 -5.82 -1.07 1.24
CA ILE A 58 -7.08 -1.72 0.88
C ILE A 58 -7.68 -2.26 2.17
N LEU A 59 -8.79 -1.66 2.58
CA LEU A 59 -9.52 -2.01 3.79
C LEU A 59 -10.84 -2.66 3.42
N ILE A 60 -11.15 -3.79 4.05
CA ILE A 60 -12.38 -4.55 3.82
C ILE A 60 -13.19 -4.67 5.11
N ARG A 61 -14.51 -4.87 4.98
CA ARG A 61 -15.42 -5.12 6.10
C ARG A 61 -16.58 -5.99 5.62
N GLY A 62 -17.11 -6.84 6.50
CA GLY A 62 -18.25 -7.70 6.24
C GLY A 62 -17.86 -9.03 5.62
N GLU A 63 -18.72 -9.53 4.72
CA GLU A 63 -18.63 -10.86 4.09
C GLU A 63 -17.66 -10.88 2.91
N ILE A 64 -16.46 -10.34 3.12
CA ILE A 64 -15.36 -10.27 2.15
C ILE A 64 -14.10 -10.85 2.80
N ASP A 65 -13.37 -11.66 2.04
CA ASP A 65 -12.06 -12.18 2.43
C ASP A 65 -10.94 -11.63 1.53
N ALA A 66 -9.79 -11.38 2.14
CA ALA A 66 -8.54 -11.13 1.43
C ALA A 66 -7.95 -12.45 0.97
N LEU A 67 -7.76 -12.61 -0.34
CA LEU A 67 -7.16 -13.81 -0.92
C LEU A 67 -5.69 -13.60 -1.22
N ASP A 68 -5.35 -12.42 -1.75
CA ASP A 68 -3.99 -12.04 -2.13
C ASP A 68 -3.85 -10.51 -2.21
N ALA A 69 -2.63 -10.01 -2.10
CA ALA A 69 -2.29 -8.60 -2.28
C ALA A 69 -0.88 -8.42 -2.85
N ASP A 70 -0.66 -7.35 -3.60
CA ASP A 70 0.66 -7.04 -4.16
C ASP A 70 0.91 -5.54 -4.19
N VAL A 71 2.16 -5.14 -3.93
CA VAL A 71 2.62 -3.77 -4.22
C VAL A 71 3.11 -3.77 -5.67
N VAL A 72 2.73 -2.76 -6.43
CA VAL A 72 3.04 -2.68 -7.86
C VAL A 72 3.64 -1.34 -8.24
N GLY A 73 4.59 -1.35 -9.17
CA GLY A 73 5.20 -0.12 -9.68
C GLY A 73 6.27 0.47 -8.74
N GLU A 74 6.73 -0.30 -7.76
CA GLU A 74 7.74 0.04 -6.77
C GLU A 74 9.17 -0.27 -7.22
N ASN A 75 9.38 -0.98 -8.35
CA ASN A 75 10.72 -1.35 -8.78
C ASN A 75 11.26 -0.36 -9.83
N PRO A 76 12.25 0.49 -9.49
CA PRO A 76 12.78 1.49 -10.41
C PRO A 76 13.54 0.89 -11.60
N LEU A 77 13.95 -0.37 -11.53
CA LEU A 77 14.68 -1.03 -12.62
C LEU A 77 13.74 -1.52 -13.73
N THR A 78 12.49 -1.84 -13.39
CA THR A 78 11.53 -2.45 -14.32
C THR A 78 10.31 -1.58 -14.60
N ASP A 79 9.96 -0.68 -13.68
CA ASP A 79 8.64 -0.04 -13.70
C ASP A 79 8.67 1.41 -14.19
N ARG A 80 9.86 1.92 -14.54
CA ARG A 80 9.97 3.25 -15.15
C ARG A 80 9.30 3.30 -16.52
N THR A 81 8.67 4.44 -16.77
CA THR A 81 8.14 4.81 -18.08
C THR A 81 9.28 4.96 -19.11
N PRO A 82 8.99 5.00 -20.43
CA PRO A 82 10.00 5.26 -21.45
C PRO A 82 10.75 6.59 -21.28
N SER A 83 10.17 7.58 -20.57
CA SER A 83 10.85 8.83 -20.24
C SER A 83 11.79 8.72 -19.02
N GLY A 84 11.90 7.54 -18.39
CA GLY A 84 12.75 7.27 -17.25
C GLY A 84 12.16 7.65 -15.88
N LEU A 85 10.89 8.07 -15.84
CA LEU A 85 10.20 8.45 -14.60
C LEU A 85 9.39 7.28 -14.04
N MET A 86 9.26 7.21 -12.71
CA MET A 86 8.20 6.41 -12.08
C MET A 86 6.82 6.96 -12.47
N ARG A 87 5.77 6.13 -12.43
CA ARG A 87 4.40 6.54 -12.81
C ARG A 87 3.76 7.48 -11.78
N SER A 88 4.21 7.42 -10.53
CA SER A 88 3.74 8.17 -9.38
C SER A 88 4.85 8.16 -8.31
N ASP A 89 4.80 9.09 -7.35
CA ASP A 89 5.61 9.08 -6.12
C ASP A 89 5.16 7.99 -5.13
N HIS A 90 3.97 7.45 -5.35
CA HIS A 90 3.46 6.25 -4.67
C HIS A 90 3.59 5.01 -5.56
N ALA A 91 3.92 3.87 -4.95
CA ALA A 91 3.62 2.56 -5.51
C ALA A 91 2.13 2.26 -5.37
N GLY A 92 1.59 1.47 -6.29
CA GLY A 92 0.22 0.99 -6.20
C GLY A 92 0.11 -0.18 -5.23
N VAL A 93 -1.11 -0.43 -4.74
CA VAL A 93 -1.47 -1.67 -4.07
C VAL A 93 -2.65 -2.31 -4.79
N THR A 94 -2.57 -3.61 -5.03
CA THR A 94 -3.63 -4.41 -5.65
C THR A 94 -4.04 -5.54 -4.71
N ALA A 95 -5.26 -6.06 -4.86
CA ALA A 95 -5.74 -7.19 -4.08
C ALA A 95 -6.74 -8.05 -4.85
N SER A 96 -6.69 -9.35 -4.57
CA SER A 96 -7.73 -10.30 -4.93
C SER A 96 -8.64 -10.54 -3.72
N LEU A 97 -9.95 -10.36 -3.91
CA LEU A 97 -10.95 -10.48 -2.85
C LEU A 97 -11.95 -11.59 -3.17
N GLY A 98 -12.35 -12.32 -2.13
CA GLY A 98 -13.42 -13.32 -2.18
C GLY A 98 -14.68 -12.82 -1.49
N LEU A 99 -15.85 -13.27 -1.95
CA LEU A 99 -17.10 -13.13 -1.22
C LEU A 99 -17.30 -14.35 -0.33
N LYS A 100 -17.74 -14.15 0.91
CA LYS A 100 -18.11 -15.26 1.77
C LYS A 100 -19.46 -15.86 1.33
N PRO A 101 -19.65 -17.17 1.53
CA PRO A 101 -20.92 -17.84 1.28
C PRO A 101 -22.08 -17.27 2.09
#